data_AF-A0A0F9IBA8-F1
#
_entry.id   AF-A0A0F9IBA8-F1
#
_cell.length_a   1.000
_cell.length_b   1.000
_cell.length_c   1.000
_cell.angle_alpha   90.00
_cell.angle_beta   90.00
_cell.angle_gamma   90.00
#
_symmetry.space_group_name_H-M   'P 1'
#
loop_
_entity.id
_entity.type
_entity.pdbx_description
1 polymer ?
#
loop_
_entity_poly.entity_id
_entity_poly.type
_entity_poly.pdbx_seq_one_letter_code
_entity_poly.pdbx_strand_id
1 'polypeptide(L)'
;MYKHLRIIFFISIYLAFSIIFLNKTTLAGGERANVPVIEKMRMIMLTPHNIFKYYCAVCHGEKGKGDGIFYTVDLTPKPTNFTDIEYMSTISDEELFLAICQGSISVGKSNLSPPWCNMLGDTTIHKLVEYIRKLEEPRYIYDAQLEAVTPPMEKKTKTRMSHIIRWTALGLICCFLIVTAIYEWR
;
A
#
# COMPACT_ATOMS: atom_id res chain seq x y z
N MET A 1 -62.43 -18.19 5.06
CA MET A 1 -61.36 -19.19 4.86
C MET A 1 -60.31 -18.79 3.81
N TYR A 2 -60.66 -18.16 2.68
CA TYR A 2 -59.67 -17.78 1.65
C TYR A 2 -58.72 -16.60 1.99
N LYS A 3 -59.08 -15.71 2.94
CA LYS A 3 -58.22 -14.56 3.32
C LYS A 3 -56.93 -15.00 4.02
N HIS A 4 -57.02 -15.94 4.95
CA HIS A 4 -55.85 -16.49 5.65
C HIS A 4 -54.92 -17.26 4.70
N LEU A 5 -55.48 -17.94 3.70
CA LEU A 5 -54.68 -18.68 2.71
C LEU A 5 -53.84 -17.74 1.82
N ARG A 6 -54.36 -16.54 1.49
CA ARG A 6 -53.60 -15.53 0.73
C ARG A 6 -52.48 -14.91 1.57
N ILE A 7 -52.75 -14.63 2.84
CA ILE A 7 -51.73 -14.07 3.76
C ILE A 7 -50.58 -15.07 3.94
N ILE A 8 -50.88 -16.35 4.15
CA ILE A 8 -49.87 -17.40 4.29
C ILE A 8 -49.03 -17.55 3.01
N PHE A 9 -49.65 -17.42 1.83
CA PHE A 9 -48.94 -17.46 0.55
C PHE A 9 -47.97 -16.27 0.34
N PHE A 10 -48.35 -15.06 0.75
CA PHE A 10 -47.45 -13.91 0.66
C PHE A 10 -46.32 -13.96 1.70
N ILE A 11 -46.59 -14.46 2.91
CA ILE A 11 -45.56 -14.67 3.94
C ILE A 11 -44.55 -15.73 3.49
N SER A 12 -44.99 -16.83 2.86
CA SER A 12 -44.08 -17.87 2.39
C SER A 12 -43.20 -17.39 1.23
N ILE A 13 -43.76 -16.59 0.30
CA ILE A 13 -42.99 -15.95 -0.77
C ILE A 13 -41.98 -14.95 -0.19
N TYR A 14 -42.39 -14.13 0.78
CA TYR A 14 -41.50 -13.16 1.41
C TYR A 14 -40.35 -13.84 2.15
N LEU A 15 -40.64 -14.87 2.97
CA LEU A 15 -39.62 -15.65 3.67
C LEU A 15 -38.67 -16.33 2.69
N ALA A 16 -39.17 -16.92 1.61
CA ALA A 16 -38.33 -17.53 0.58
C ALA A 16 -37.43 -16.48 -0.10
N PHE A 17 -37.97 -15.30 -0.42
CA PHE A 17 -37.20 -14.21 -1.02
C PHE A 17 -36.15 -13.63 -0.05
N SER A 18 -36.49 -13.48 1.23
CA SER A 18 -35.55 -13.05 2.28
C SER A 18 -34.42 -14.07 2.48
N ILE A 19 -34.71 -15.36 2.47
CA ILE A 19 -33.68 -16.42 2.58
C ILE A 19 -32.76 -16.40 1.35
N ILE A 20 -33.30 -16.25 0.14
CA ILE A 20 -32.49 -16.14 -1.09
C ILE A 20 -31.63 -14.87 -1.07
N PHE A 21 -32.17 -13.76 -0.58
CA PHE A 21 -31.45 -12.48 -0.46
C PHE A 21 -30.33 -12.56 0.59
N LEU A 22 -30.60 -13.19 1.74
CA LEU A 22 -29.59 -13.45 2.78
C LEU A 22 -28.49 -14.39 2.25
N ASN A 23 -28.83 -15.48 1.55
CA ASN A 23 -27.84 -16.40 0.98
C ASN A 23 -26.99 -15.78 -0.15
N LYS A 24 -27.53 -14.83 -0.92
CA LYS A 24 -26.73 -14.09 -1.91
C LYS A 24 -25.67 -13.21 -1.26
N THR A 25 -25.90 -12.71 -0.04
CA THR A 25 -24.89 -11.90 0.68
C THR A 25 -23.75 -12.73 1.26
N THR A 26 -23.99 -14.00 1.63
CA THR A 26 -22.95 -14.92 2.13
C THR A 26 -22.12 -15.56 1.03
N LEU A 27 -22.68 -15.84 -0.15
CA LEU A 27 -21.90 -16.37 -1.28
C LEU A 27 -21.16 -15.29 -2.10
N ALA A 28 -21.51 -14.02 -1.92
CA ALA A 28 -20.81 -12.88 -2.55
C ALA A 28 -19.77 -12.20 -1.62
N GLY A 29 -19.63 -12.66 -0.38
CA GLY A 29 -18.91 -11.94 0.68
C GLY A 29 -17.74 -12.68 1.33
N GLY A 30 -17.18 -13.69 0.66
CA GLY A 30 -16.26 -14.64 1.33
C GLY A 30 -14.93 -14.96 0.63
N GLU A 31 -14.56 -14.29 -0.46
CA GLU A 31 -13.31 -14.62 -1.17
C GLU A 31 -12.49 -13.36 -1.53
N ARG A 32 -11.47 -13.09 -0.70
CA ARG A 32 -10.20 -12.38 -0.99
C ARG A 32 -10.24 -11.17 -1.95
N ALA A 33 -10.87 -10.06 -1.58
CA ALA A 33 -10.73 -8.80 -2.32
C ALA A 33 -9.57 -7.87 -1.85
N ASN A 34 -8.84 -8.22 -0.77
CA ASN A 34 -7.84 -7.33 -0.15
C ASN A 34 -6.38 -7.78 -0.25
N VAL A 35 -6.11 -8.98 -0.75
CA VAL A 35 -4.74 -9.49 -0.98
C VAL A 35 -3.94 -8.63 -1.99
N PRO A 36 -4.51 -8.15 -3.13
CA PRO A 36 -3.72 -7.39 -4.11
C PRO A 36 -3.35 -5.97 -3.62
N VAL A 37 -4.12 -5.36 -2.72
CA VAL A 37 -3.83 -4.03 -2.17
C VAL A 37 -2.72 -4.11 -1.12
N ILE A 38 -2.72 -5.15 -0.29
CA ILE A 38 -1.66 -5.38 0.70
C ILE A 38 -0.34 -5.69 0.00
N GLU A 39 -0.34 -6.52 -1.05
CA GLU A 39 0.88 -6.78 -1.82
C GLU A 39 1.37 -5.54 -2.56
N LYS A 40 0.47 -4.74 -3.15
CA LYS A 40 0.85 -3.47 -3.78
C LYS A 40 1.45 -2.48 -2.78
N MET A 41 0.90 -2.39 -1.57
CA MET A 41 1.45 -1.56 -0.49
C MET A 41 2.83 -2.08 -0.03
N ARG A 42 2.98 -3.39 0.11
CA ARG A 42 4.26 -4.06 0.42
C ARG A 42 5.31 -3.73 -0.63
N MET A 43 4.94 -3.81 -1.90
CA MET A 43 5.82 -3.49 -3.03
C MET A 43 6.22 -2.00 -3.08
N ILE A 44 5.32 -1.08 -2.72
CA ILE A 44 5.64 0.35 -2.64
C ILE A 44 6.63 0.64 -1.49
N MET A 45 6.42 0.03 -0.32
CA MET A 45 7.30 0.24 0.84
C MET A 45 8.67 -0.45 0.72
N LEU A 46 8.81 -1.44 -0.17
CA LEU A 46 10.06 -2.19 -0.41
C LEU A 46 10.83 -1.72 -1.66
N THR A 47 10.51 -0.55 -2.22
CA THR A 47 11.33 0.02 -3.30
C THR A 47 12.72 0.43 -2.77
N PRO A 48 13.79 0.34 -3.58
CA PRO A 48 15.13 0.76 -3.15
C PRO A 48 15.19 2.21 -2.68
N HIS A 49 14.44 3.12 -3.33
CA HIS A 49 14.31 4.51 -2.91
C HIS A 49 13.75 4.64 -1.48
N ASN A 50 12.65 3.94 -1.17
CA ASN A 50 12.02 4.04 0.15
C ASN A 50 12.85 3.36 1.23
N ILE A 51 13.51 2.23 0.90
CA ILE A 51 14.45 1.55 1.80
C ILE A 51 15.63 2.48 2.10
N PHE A 52 16.24 3.08 1.08
CA PHE A 52 17.33 4.04 1.27
C PHE A 52 16.88 5.20 2.14
N LYS A 53 15.73 5.82 1.82
CA LYS A 53 15.19 6.95 2.57
C LYS A 53 14.95 6.62 4.04
N TYR A 54 14.45 5.42 4.33
CA TYR A 54 14.09 5.04 5.69
C TYR A 54 15.29 4.55 6.52
N TYR A 55 16.16 3.71 5.94
CA TYR A 55 17.24 3.05 6.68
C TYR A 55 18.61 3.74 6.52
N CYS A 56 18.90 4.30 5.35
CA CYS A 56 20.24 4.78 5.01
C CYS A 56 20.37 6.31 5.11
N ALA A 57 19.37 7.04 4.63
CA ALA A 57 19.39 8.50 4.53
C ALA A 57 19.43 9.21 5.88
N VAL A 58 19.08 8.52 6.97
CA VAL A 58 19.20 9.08 8.32
C VAL A 58 20.66 9.44 8.64
N CYS A 59 21.62 8.65 8.14
CA CYS A 59 23.06 8.92 8.27
C CYS A 59 23.65 9.51 6.98
N HIS A 60 23.28 8.96 5.81
CA HIS A 60 23.87 9.36 4.52
C HIS A 60 23.18 10.55 3.84
N GLY A 61 22.07 11.06 4.39
CA GLY A 61 21.28 12.14 3.81
C GLY A 61 20.36 11.69 2.67
N GLU A 62 19.28 12.45 2.40
CA GLU A 62 18.31 12.11 1.34
C GLU A 62 18.92 12.10 -0.08
N LYS A 63 20.05 12.77 -0.24
CA LYS A 63 20.83 12.81 -1.49
C LYS A 63 22.04 11.89 -1.46
N GLY A 64 22.29 11.18 -0.37
CA GLY A 64 23.44 10.29 -0.23
C GLY A 64 24.78 11.00 -0.02
N LYS A 65 24.79 12.26 0.42
CA LYS A 65 26.02 13.08 0.55
C LYS A 65 26.81 12.83 1.84
N GLY A 66 26.36 11.92 2.69
CA GLY A 66 26.94 11.73 4.02
C GLY A 66 26.52 12.81 5.02
N ASP A 67 25.44 13.54 4.74
CA ASP A 67 24.97 14.72 5.48
C ASP A 67 23.60 14.49 6.17
N GLY A 68 23.29 13.23 6.55
CA GLY A 68 22.01 12.87 7.18
C GLY A 68 21.82 13.50 8.57
N ILE A 69 20.63 13.42 9.15
CA ILE A 69 20.38 14.04 10.46
C ILE A 69 21.28 13.46 11.57
N PHE A 70 21.64 12.18 11.51
CA PHE A 70 22.61 11.60 12.44
C PHE A 70 24.08 11.90 12.07
N TYR A 71 24.35 12.63 10.98
CA TYR A 71 25.65 13.27 10.78
C TYR A 71 25.89 14.39 11.81
N THR A 72 24.84 15.02 12.35
CA THR A 72 24.99 16.13 13.31
C THR A 72 25.49 15.71 14.70
N VAL A 73 25.70 14.41 14.94
CA VAL A 73 26.35 13.91 16.16
C VAL A 73 27.87 13.69 15.99
N ASP A 74 28.49 14.29 14.96
CA ASP A 74 29.93 14.20 14.67
C ASP A 74 30.45 12.76 14.60
N LEU A 75 29.75 11.92 13.82
CA LEU A 75 30.22 10.56 13.54
C LEU A 75 31.65 10.59 12.97
N THR A 76 32.54 9.85 13.63
CA THR A 76 33.94 9.71 13.24
C THR A 76 34.22 8.23 12.96
N PRO A 77 34.49 7.82 11.71
CA PRO A 77 34.52 8.64 10.49
C PRO A 77 33.12 9.06 10.02
N LYS A 78 33.09 10.08 9.17
CA LYS A 78 31.86 10.56 8.53
C LYS A 78 31.28 9.48 7.61
N PRO A 79 29.94 9.38 7.46
CA PRO A 79 29.32 8.49 6.49
C PRO A 79 29.79 8.81 5.07
N THR A 80 29.99 7.77 4.26
CA THR A 80 30.40 7.90 2.86
C THR A 80 29.46 8.82 2.08
N ASN A 81 30.06 9.70 1.27
CA ASN A 81 29.36 10.44 0.23
C ASN A 81 29.21 9.55 -1.02
N PHE A 82 28.01 9.03 -1.25
CA PHE A 82 27.70 8.21 -2.41
C PHE A 82 27.61 9.00 -3.73
N THR A 83 27.65 10.34 -3.69
CA THR A 83 27.69 11.17 -4.89
C THR A 83 29.13 11.53 -5.31
N ASP A 84 30.14 11.02 -4.59
CA ASP A 84 31.55 11.18 -4.95
C ASP A 84 31.92 10.13 -5.99
N ILE A 85 31.87 10.51 -7.27
CA ILE A 85 32.10 9.61 -8.40
C ILE A 85 33.51 9.00 -8.35
N GLU A 86 34.52 9.79 -7.97
CA GLU A 86 35.90 9.32 -7.96
C GLU A 86 36.08 8.25 -6.88
N TYR A 87 35.62 8.53 -5.66
CA TYR A 87 35.68 7.55 -4.59
C TYR A 87 34.83 6.31 -4.87
N MET A 88 33.58 6.49 -5.32
CA MET A 88 32.67 5.38 -5.60
C MET A 88 33.16 4.49 -6.75
N SER A 89 33.90 5.04 -7.71
CA SER A 89 34.53 4.26 -8.79
C SER A 89 35.58 3.25 -8.30
N THR A 90 36.17 3.48 -7.12
CA THR A 90 37.15 2.57 -6.52
C THR A 90 36.52 1.41 -5.75
N ILE A 91 35.22 1.51 -5.44
CA ILE A 91 34.50 0.52 -4.66
C ILE A 91 33.75 -0.39 -5.62
N SER A 92 33.85 -1.71 -5.44
CA SER A 92 33.08 -2.67 -6.25
C SER A 92 31.64 -2.83 -5.76
N ASP A 93 30.74 -3.31 -6.63
CA ASP A 93 29.35 -3.61 -6.23
C ASP A 93 29.28 -4.70 -5.17
N GLU A 94 30.20 -5.68 -5.19
CA GLU A 94 30.35 -6.71 -4.16
C GLU A 94 30.75 -6.10 -2.81
N GLU A 95 31.69 -5.15 -2.81
CA GLU A 95 32.09 -4.45 -1.59
C GLU A 95 30.93 -3.64 -1.01
N LEU A 96 30.15 -2.94 -1.85
CA LEU A 96 28.94 -2.25 -1.40
C LEU A 96 27.90 -3.24 -0.85
N PHE A 97 27.70 -4.37 -1.52
CA PHE A 97 26.80 -5.42 -1.06
C PHE A 97 27.21 -5.93 0.32
N LEU A 98 28.49 -6.29 0.51
CA LEU A 98 29.01 -6.79 1.78
C LEU A 98 28.92 -5.73 2.89
N ALA A 99 29.22 -4.46 2.58
CA ALA A 99 29.11 -3.36 3.53
C ALA A 99 27.67 -3.15 4.03
N ILE A 100 26.66 -3.38 3.17
CA ILE A 100 25.24 -3.27 3.54
C ILE A 100 24.76 -4.56 4.23
N CYS A 101 25.03 -5.72 3.65
CA CYS A 101 24.58 -7.02 4.15
C CYS A 101 25.20 -7.33 5.52
N GLN A 102 26.52 -7.19 5.65
CA GLN A 102 27.28 -7.61 6.82
C GLN A 102 27.76 -6.43 7.69
N GLY A 103 27.40 -5.20 7.33
CA GLY A 103 27.84 -3.99 8.02
C GLY A 103 29.22 -3.53 7.55
N SER A 104 29.57 -2.28 7.81
CA SER A 104 30.77 -1.65 7.24
C SER A 104 32.09 -2.25 7.76
N ILE A 105 32.06 -2.97 8.88
CA ILE A 105 33.24 -3.65 9.41
C ILE A 105 33.69 -4.83 8.53
N SER A 106 32.78 -5.46 7.79
CA SER A 106 33.07 -6.61 6.91
C SER A 106 34.04 -6.26 5.78
N VAL A 107 34.05 -4.99 5.38
CA VAL A 107 34.90 -4.43 4.32
C VAL A 107 36.04 -3.56 4.89
N GLY A 108 36.39 -3.77 6.16
CA GLY A 108 37.51 -3.09 6.81
C GLY A 108 37.28 -1.60 7.08
N LYS A 109 36.03 -1.14 7.15
CA LYS A 109 35.67 0.25 7.51
C LYS A 109 35.19 0.29 8.97
N SER A 110 34.59 1.42 9.38
CA SER A 110 34.09 1.61 10.75
C SER A 110 33.02 0.57 11.14
N ASN A 111 32.69 0.46 12.41
CA ASN A 111 31.59 -0.37 12.93
C ASN A 111 30.24 0.37 13.01
N LEU A 112 30.12 1.55 12.40
CA LEU A 112 28.97 2.43 12.56
C LEU A 112 27.78 2.05 11.66
N SER A 113 28.03 1.41 10.50
CA SER A 113 26.95 0.87 9.67
C SER A 113 26.64 -0.57 10.09
N PRO A 114 25.45 -0.86 10.63
CA PRO A 114 25.07 -2.20 11.06
C PRO A 114 24.80 -3.14 9.87
N PRO A 115 24.75 -4.47 10.09
CA PRO A 115 24.37 -5.45 9.08
C PRO A 115 22.85 -5.43 8.78
N TRP A 116 22.49 -5.48 7.49
CA TRP A 116 21.09 -5.44 7.04
C TRP A 116 20.60 -6.73 6.35
N CYS A 117 21.45 -7.72 6.12
CA CYS A 117 21.10 -8.92 5.33
C CYS A 117 19.87 -9.66 5.86
N ASN A 118 19.82 -9.87 7.18
CA ASN A 118 18.71 -10.60 7.82
C ASN A 118 17.38 -9.86 7.71
N MET A 119 17.40 -8.53 7.53
CA MET A 119 16.20 -7.70 7.47
C MET A 119 15.71 -7.48 6.04
N LEU A 120 16.63 -7.25 5.09
CA LEU A 120 16.29 -6.86 3.73
C LEU A 120 16.38 -8.02 2.73
N GLY A 121 17.28 -8.98 2.96
CA GLY A 121 17.61 -10.08 2.05
C GLY A 121 18.43 -9.64 0.83
N ASP A 122 19.18 -10.58 0.26
CA ASP A 122 20.19 -10.34 -0.77
C ASP A 122 19.63 -9.62 -2.00
N THR A 123 18.50 -10.09 -2.55
CA THR A 123 17.85 -9.50 -3.72
C THR A 123 17.53 -8.01 -3.52
N THR A 124 17.11 -7.64 -2.31
CA THR A 124 16.79 -6.24 -1.97
C THR A 124 18.05 -5.42 -1.86
N ILE A 125 19.11 -5.97 -1.27
CA ILE A 125 20.40 -5.30 -1.11
C ILE A 125 21.05 -5.05 -2.47
N HIS A 126 21.03 -6.01 -3.40
CA HIS A 126 21.52 -5.77 -4.77
C HIS A 126 20.79 -4.61 -5.45
N LYS A 127 19.46 -4.54 -5.35
CA LYS A 127 18.68 -3.40 -5.87
C LYS A 127 19.02 -2.09 -5.15
N LEU A 128 19.39 -2.16 -3.88
CA LEU A 128 19.83 -0.99 -3.13
C LEU A 128 21.22 -0.51 -3.59
N VAL A 129 22.13 -1.43 -3.90
CA VAL A 129 23.43 -1.12 -4.53
C VAL A 129 23.21 -0.42 -5.87
N GLU A 130 22.35 -0.97 -6.75
CA GLU A 130 21.98 -0.32 -8.01
C GLU A 130 21.40 1.09 -7.81
N TYR A 131 20.59 1.28 -6.77
CA TYR A 131 20.02 2.59 -6.43
C TYR A 131 21.11 3.56 -5.94
N ILE A 132 22.04 3.10 -5.11
CA ILE A 132 23.18 3.91 -4.60
C ILE A 132 24.06 4.36 -5.77
N ARG A 133 24.35 3.50 -6.74
CA ARG A 133 25.10 3.87 -7.96
C ARG A 133 24.43 4.99 -8.75
N LYS A 134 23.11 5.03 -8.78
CA LYS A 134 22.35 6.10 -9.46
C LYS A 134 22.34 7.42 -8.69
N LEU A 135 22.78 7.46 -7.42
CA LEU A 135 22.92 8.72 -6.68
C LEU A 135 24.12 9.54 -7.17
N GLU A 136 25.06 8.91 -7.88
CA GLU A 136 26.18 9.56 -8.55
C GLU A 136 25.70 10.48 -9.69
N GLU A 137 24.47 10.29 -10.20
CA GLU A 137 23.89 11.07 -11.29
C GLU A 137 23.05 12.26 -10.77
N PRO A 138 23.15 13.47 -11.37
CA PRO A 138 22.25 14.58 -11.06
C PRO A 138 20.80 14.20 -11.41
N ARG A 139 19.96 13.99 -10.38
CA ARG A 139 18.57 13.56 -10.50
C ARG A 139 17.73 14.54 -11.31
N TYR A 140 17.49 14.24 -12.58
CA TYR A 140 16.41 14.81 -13.39
C TYR A 140 15.28 13.80 -13.68
N ILE A 141 15.48 12.50 -13.43
CA ILE A 141 14.67 11.45 -14.08
C ILE A 141 13.68 10.72 -13.13
N TYR A 142 13.91 10.67 -11.82
CA TYR A 142 13.04 9.90 -10.91
C TYR A 142 11.67 10.57 -10.66
N ASP A 143 11.65 11.89 -10.57
CA ASP A 143 10.42 12.66 -10.32
C ASP A 143 9.49 12.61 -11.55
N ALA A 144 10.06 12.67 -12.76
CA ALA A 144 9.32 12.55 -14.01
C ALA A 144 8.70 11.15 -14.23
N GLN A 145 9.36 10.09 -13.76
CA GLN A 145 8.86 8.72 -13.88
C GLN A 145 7.79 8.38 -12.83
N LEU A 146 7.85 8.97 -11.63
CA LEU A 146 6.78 8.83 -10.63
C LEU A 146 5.50 9.54 -11.08
N GLU A 147 5.60 10.72 -11.68
CA GLU A 147 4.46 11.44 -12.26
C GLU A 147 3.88 10.70 -13.48
N ALA A 148 4.73 10.04 -14.28
CA ALA A 148 4.28 9.25 -15.44
C ALA A 148 3.68 7.88 -15.06
N VAL A 149 4.06 7.29 -13.92
CA VAL A 149 3.55 5.99 -13.43
C VAL A 149 2.32 6.14 -12.56
N THR A 150 2.08 7.32 -11.97
CA THR A 150 0.78 7.59 -11.35
C THR A 150 -0.26 7.76 -12.46
N PRO A 151 -1.26 6.86 -12.61
CA PRO A 151 -2.41 7.21 -13.44
C PRO A 151 -2.96 8.54 -12.90
N PRO A 152 -3.42 9.47 -13.78
CA PRO A 152 -4.00 10.72 -13.32
C PRO A 152 -5.00 10.37 -12.25
N MET A 153 -4.82 10.93 -11.04
CA MET A 153 -5.68 10.63 -9.90
C MET A 153 -7.12 10.65 -10.38
N GLU A 154 -7.72 9.47 -10.52
CA GLU A 154 -9.10 9.37 -10.93
C GLU A 154 -9.87 10.08 -9.82
N LYS A 155 -10.38 11.28 -10.13
CA LYS A 155 -11.30 11.98 -9.24
C LYS A 155 -12.42 10.99 -9.01
N LYS A 156 -12.38 10.28 -7.87
CA LYS A 156 -13.49 9.49 -7.38
C LYS A 156 -14.63 10.47 -7.17
N THR A 157 -15.40 10.65 -8.22
CA THR A 157 -16.69 11.31 -8.17
C THR A 157 -17.49 10.45 -7.23
N LYS A 158 -17.58 10.90 -5.97
CA LYS A 158 -18.37 10.25 -4.93
C LYS A 158 -19.74 10.00 -5.54
N THR A 159 -20.02 8.76 -5.91
CA THR A 159 -21.18 8.42 -6.72
C THR A 159 -22.43 8.74 -5.91
N ARG A 160 -23.02 9.91 -6.24
CA ARG A 160 -24.32 10.42 -5.78
C ARG A 160 -25.45 9.38 -5.94
N MET A 161 -25.21 8.35 -6.75
CA MET A 161 -26.08 7.21 -7.02
C MET A 161 -26.37 6.34 -5.78
N SER A 162 -25.43 6.21 -4.83
CA SER A 162 -25.61 5.30 -3.68
C SER A 162 -26.66 5.79 -2.67
N HIS A 163 -26.89 7.10 -2.58
CA HIS A 163 -27.93 7.66 -1.72
C HIS A 163 -29.32 7.46 -2.34
N ILE A 164 -29.47 7.71 -3.64
CA ILE A 164 -30.77 7.65 -4.32
C ILE A 164 -31.37 6.25 -4.23
N ILE A 165 -30.56 5.21 -4.43
CA ILE A 165 -31.01 3.81 -4.36
C ILE A 165 -31.47 3.43 -2.94
N ARG A 166 -30.81 3.95 -1.90
CA ARG A 166 -31.19 3.68 -0.49
C ARG A 166 -32.53 4.34 -0.14
N TRP A 167 -32.76 5.57 -0.59
CA TRP A 167 -34.02 6.29 -0.31
C TRP A 167 -35.20 5.76 -1.12
N THR A 168 -34.98 5.31 -2.37
CA THR A 168 -36.06 4.68 -3.16
C THR A 168 -36.47 3.33 -2.58
N ALA A 169 -35.52 2.51 -2.13
CA ALA A 169 -35.83 1.25 -1.44
C ALA A 169 -36.61 1.48 -0.14
N LEU A 170 -36.20 2.45 0.68
CA LEU A 170 -36.89 2.78 1.92
C LEU A 170 -38.32 3.29 1.66
N GLY A 171 -38.50 4.14 0.63
CA GLY A 171 -39.80 4.67 0.24
C GLY A 171 -40.77 3.59 -0.24
N LEU A 172 -40.30 2.63 -1.04
CA LEU A 172 -41.13 1.51 -1.50
C LEU A 172 -41.58 0.60 -0.34
N ILE A 173 -40.69 0.35 0.62
CA ILE A 173 -41.01 -0.43 1.83
C ILE A 173 -42.08 0.29 2.67
N CYS A 174 -41.92 1.60 2.91
CA CYS A 174 -42.93 2.39 3.63
C CYS A 174 -44.29 2.40 2.92
N CYS A 175 -44.32 2.60 1.59
CA CYS A 175 -45.57 2.56 0.83
C CYS A 175 -46.26 1.19 0.92
N PHE A 176 -45.50 0.10 0.82
CA PHE A 176 -46.05 -1.24 0.97
C PHE A 176 -46.69 -1.43 2.36
N LEU A 177 -45.98 -1.06 3.44
CA LEU A 177 -46.48 -1.16 4.80
C LEU A 177 -47.74 -0.33 5.05
N ILE A 178 -47.79 0.89 4.50
CA ILE A 178 -48.97 1.77 4.60
C ILE A 178 -50.16 1.16 3.85
N VAL A 179 -49.94 0.67 2.63
CA VAL A 179 -51.01 0.04 1.84
C VAL A 179 -51.53 -1.21 2.55
N THR A 180 -50.65 -2.07 3.07
CA THR A 180 -51.09 -3.24 3.84
C THR A 180 -51.88 -2.86 5.08
N ALA A 181 -51.45 -1.83 5.83
CA ALA A 181 -52.17 -1.36 7.00
C ALA A 181 -53.57 -0.82 6.66
N ILE A 182 -53.71 -0.08 5.55
CA ILE A 182 -55.01 0.44 5.07
C ILE A 182 -55.95 -0.69 4.66
N TYR A 183 -55.45 -1.73 4.00
CA TYR A 183 -56.27 -2.89 3.58
C TYR A 183 -56.61 -3.83 4.75
N GLU A 184 -55.85 -3.80 5.83
CA GLU A 184 -56.11 -4.61 7.03
C GLU A 184 -57.11 -3.96 7.99
N TRP A 185 -57.21 -2.62 7.97
CA TRP A 185 -58.17 -1.84 8.77
C TRP A 185 -59.53 -1.62 8.07
N ARG A 186 -59.76 -2.18 6.88
CA ARG A 186 -61.08 -2.24 6.21
C ARG A 186 -61.67 -3.65 6.23
#